data_AF-A0A3D2A413-F1
#
_entry.id   AF-A0A3D2A413-F1
#
_cell.length_a   1.000
_cell.length_b   1.000
_cell.length_c   1.000
_cell.angle_alpha   90.00
_cell.angle_beta   90.00
_cell.angle_gamma   90.00
#
_symmetry.space_group_name_H-M   'P 1'
#
loop_
_entity.id
_entity.type
_entity.pdbx_description
1 polymer ?
#
loop_
_entity_poly.entity_id
_entity_poly.type
_entity_poly.pdbx_seq_one_letter_code
_entity_poly.pdbx_strand_id
1 'polypeptide(L)' 'TQTCSHCLKISDSSPKGRAGLGIRGWRCAKCGTWHDRDINAAKNILAVGLDRLAEGIPSL' A
#
# COMPACT_ATOMS: atom_id res chain seq x y z
N THR A 1 -2.26 -0.99 -3.37
CA THR A 1 -0.96 -0.36 -3.67
C THR A 1 0.13 -1.43 -3.69
N GLN A 2 1.26 -1.17 -4.35
CA GLN A 2 2.45 -2.04 -4.29
C GLN A 2 3.33 -1.79 -3.05
N THR A 3 3.10 -0.65 -2.39
CA THR A 3 3.80 -0.24 -1.17
C THR A 3 3.41 -1.12 0.02
N CYS A 4 4.40 -1.59 0.76
CA CYS A 4 4.20 -2.24 2.05
C CYS A 4 3.75 -1.20 3.09
N SER A 5 2.56 -1.38 3.68
CA SER A 5 2.04 -0.47 4.73
C SER A 5 2.83 -0.52 6.05
N HIS A 6 3.76 -1.48 6.21
CA HIS A 6 4.59 -1.59 7.41
C HIS A 6 5.93 -0.86 7.26
N CYS A 7 6.65 -1.07 6.16
CA CYS A 7 7.98 -0.48 5.95
C CYS A 7 8.02 0.63 4.88
N LEU A 8 6.89 0.92 4.25
CA LEU A 8 6.70 1.98 3.25
C LEU A 8 7.55 1.82 1.98
N LYS A 9 8.22 0.67 1.80
CA LYS A 9 8.95 0.35 0.57
C LYS A 9 8.03 -0.37 -0.42
N ILE A 10 8.24 -0.10 -1.70
CA ILE A 10 7.69 -0.94 -2.77
C ILE A 10 8.43 -2.27 -2.71
N SER A 11 7.68 -3.36 -2.57
CA SER A 11 8.26 -4.69 -2.48
C SER A 11 8.23 -5.38 -3.84
N ASP A 12 9.30 -6.10 -4.15
CA ASP A 12 9.42 -6.87 -5.39
C ASP A 12 8.36 -7.98 -5.49
N SER A 13 7.97 -8.52 -4.33
CA SER A 13 6.91 -9.52 -4.15
C SER A 13 5.48 -8.98 -4.09
N SER A 14 5.29 -7.65 -4.21
CA SER A 14 3.93 -7.08 -4.18
C SER A 14 3.14 -7.47 -5.44
N PRO A 15 1.80 -7.66 -5.35
CA PRO A 15 0.99 -7.94 -6.54
C PRO A 15 1.05 -6.80 -7.56
N LYS A 16 1.29 -7.14 -8.84
CA LYS A 16 1.47 -6.16 -9.93
C LYS A 16 0.51 -6.41 -11.10
N GLY A 17 0.07 -5.32 -11.72
CA GLY A 17 -0.82 -5.35 -12.89
C GLY A 17 -2.18 -6.02 -12.62
N ARG A 18 -2.96 -6.24 -13.69
CA ARG A 18 -4.28 -6.88 -13.60
C ARG A 18 -4.18 -8.33 -13.12
N ALA A 19 -3.16 -9.07 -13.56
CA ALA A 19 -2.94 -10.45 -13.12
C ALA A 19 -2.71 -10.55 -11.61
N GLY A 20 -2.07 -9.55 -11.00
CA GLY A 20 -1.88 -9.48 -9.55
C GLY A 20 -3.16 -9.24 -8.75
N LEU A 21 -4.27 -8.83 -9.38
CA LEU A 21 -5.56 -8.63 -8.70
C LEU A 21 -6.22 -9.95 -8.27
N GLY A 22 -5.70 -11.11 -8.67
CA GLY A 22 -6.11 -12.39 -8.09
C GLY A 22 -5.42 -12.71 -6.75
N ILE A 23 -4.26 -12.12 -6.50
CA ILE A 23 -3.42 -12.46 -5.33
C ILE A 23 -3.99 -11.76 -4.09
N ARG A 24 -4.48 -12.56 -3.13
CA ARG A 24 -5.07 -12.07 -1.87
C ARG A 24 -4.04 -11.84 -0.78
N GLY A 25 -3.04 -12.71 -0.67
CA GLY A 25 -2.01 -12.65 0.36
C GLY A 25 -0.61 -12.57 -0.25
N TRP A 26 0.27 -11.77 0.34
CA TRP A 26 1.67 -11.68 -0.06
C TRP A 26 2.57 -11.29 1.11
N ARG A 27 3.85 -11.70 1.07
CA ARG A 27 4.85 -11.35 2.07
C ARG A 27 5.79 -10.27 1.53
N CYS A 28 6.00 -9.19 2.28
CA CYS A 28 6.95 -8.16 1.93
C CYS A 28 8.38 -8.71 1.87
N ALA A 29 9.03 -8.62 0.71
CA ALA A 29 10.41 -9.05 0.51
C ALA A 29 11.42 -8.14 1.23
N LYS A 30 11.01 -6.93 1.65
CA LYS A 30 11.88 -5.98 2.36
C LYS A 30 11.86 -6.15 3.88
N CYS A 31 10.69 -6.41 4.48
CA CYS A 31 10.54 -6.47 5.95
C CYS A 31 9.90 -7.76 6.46
N GLY A 32 9.50 -8.69 5.59
CA GLY A 32 8.92 -9.98 5.97
C GLY A 32 7.46 -9.93 6.44
N THR A 33 6.83 -8.76 6.56
CA THR A 33 5.41 -8.64 6.95
C THR A 33 4.50 -9.33 5.94
N TRP A 34 3.57 -10.15 6.44
CA TRP A 34 2.50 -10.71 5.62
C TRP A 34 1.34 -9.71 5.49
N HIS A 35 0.78 -9.61 4.29
CA HIS A 35 -0.29 -8.68 3.97
C HIS A 35 -1.44 -9.40 3.27
N ASP A 36 -2.68 -9.10 3.68
CA ASP A 36 -3.80 -9.13 2.76
C ASP A 36 -3.71 -7.90 1.83
N ARG A 37 -3.91 -8.11 0.53
CA ARG A 37 -3.74 -7.08 -0.50
C ARG A 37 -4.68 -5.90 -0.28
N ASP A 38 -5.95 -6.16 0.01
CA ASP A 38 -6.99 -5.14 0.07
C ASP A 38 -6.86 -4.34 1.37
N ILE A 39 -6.55 -5.01 2.49
CA ILE A 39 -6.22 -4.35 3.76
C ILE A 39 -4.96 -3.48 3.62
N ASN A 40 -3.90 -4.00 2.98
CA ASN A 40 -2.69 -3.23 2.74
C ASN A 40 -2.96 -2.00 1.86
N ALA A 41 -3.79 -2.14 0.83
CA ALA A 41 -4.18 -1.03 -0.03
C ALA A 41 -4.95 0.03 0.76
N ALA A 42 -5.94 -0.37 1.58
CA ALA A 42 -6.71 0.54 2.42
C ALA A 42 -5.81 1.34 3.38
N LYS A 43 -4.85 0.67 4.04
CA LYS A 43 -3.87 1.34 4.91
C LYS A 43 -3.02 2.39 4.19
N ASN A 44 -2.54 2.09 2.99
CA ASN A 44 -1.75 3.06 2.22
C ASN A 44 -2.60 4.24 1.73
N ILE A 45 -3.85 3.99 1.31
CA ILE A 45 -4.77 5.06 0.89
C ILE A 45 -5.08 5.98 2.09
N LEU A 46 -5.34 5.41 3.27
CA LEU A 46 -5.55 6.18 4.49
C LEU A 46 -4.32 7.05 4.82
N ALA A 47 -3.11 6.50 4.75
CA ALA A 47 -1.89 7.25 5.03
C ALA A 47 -1.74 8.47 4.10
N VAL A 48 -1.93 8.29 2.79
CA VAL A 48 -1.90 9.41 1.83
C VAL A 48 -3.04 10.40 2.07
N GLY A 49 -4.22 9.92 2.45
CA GLY A 49 -5.36 10.78 2.78
C GLY A 49 -5.10 11.67 4.00
N LEU A 50 -4.50 11.11 5.06
CA LEU A 50 -4.12 11.86 6.25
C LEU A 50 -3.01 12.87 5.98
N ASP A 51 -2.04 12.51 5.15
CA ASP A 51 -0.94 13.40 4.73
C ASP A 51 -1.47 14.63 3.98
N ARG A 52 -2.39 14.42 3.02
CA ARG A 52 -3.08 15.52 2.32
C ARG A 52 -3.88 16.43 3.24
N LEU A 53 -4.50 15.89 4.30
CA LEU A 53 -5.20 16.71 5.28
C LEU A 53 -4.23 17.55 6.12
N ALA A 54 -3.04 17.04 6.40
CA ALA A 54 -2.00 17.78 7.10
C ALA A 54 -1.42 18.94 6.28
N GLU A 55 -1.27 18.77 4.95
CA GLU A 55 -0.80 19.83 4.04
C GLU A 55 -1.85 20.93 3.79
N GLY A 56 -3.11 20.68 4.12
CA GLY A 56 -4.24 21.56 3.78
C GLY A 56 -4.71 21.36 2.34
N ILE A 57 -6.00 21.55 2.09
CA ILE A 57 -6.55 21.51 0.73
C ILE A 57 -6.29 22.90 0.12
N PRO A 58 -5.51 23.02 -0.97
CA PRO A 58 -5.34 24.30 -1.66
C PRO A 58 -6.71 24.84 -2.04
N SER A 59 -7.05 26.03 -1.59
CA SER A 59 -8.25 26.72 -2.06
C SER A 59 -8.14 26.88 -3.57
N LEU A 60 -9.11 26.33 -4.30
CA LEU A 60 -9.28 26.51 -5.74
C LEU A 60 -9.47 27.99 -6.09
#